data_AF-A0A6M0BVB3-F1
#
_entry.id   AF-A0A6M0BVB3-F1
#
_cell.length_a   1.000
_cell.length_b   1.000
_cell.length_c   1.000
_cell.angle_alpha   90.00
_cell.angle_beta   90.00
_cell.angle_gamma   90.00
#
_symmetry.space_group_name_H-M   'P 1'
#
loop_
_entity.id
_entity.type
_entity.pdbx_description
1 polymer ?
#
loop_
_entity_poly.entity_id
_entity_poly.type
_entity_poly.pdbx_seq_one_letter_code
_entity_poly.pdbx_strand_id
1 'polypeptide(L)'
;MSAHLDAGEALISKNGEPSIFLVAPPKEDVKAEDFVALYSDGSKGISMKSGVWHTTPIPLSEQEVVYKRKQGSIYATIDCLLLKEQNTYLKIPLRQPEDS
;
A
#
# COMPACT_ATOMS: atom_id res chain seq x y z
N MET A 1 2.73 -8.95 2.52
CA MET A 1 2.86 -7.84 1.54
C MET A 1 3.00 -8.48 0.19
N SER A 2 2.49 -7.86 -0.86
CA SER A 2 2.42 -8.47 -2.19
C SER A 2 2.97 -7.53 -3.27
N ALA A 3 3.54 -8.11 -4.33
CA ALA A 3 3.87 -7.39 -5.56
C ALA A 3 3.24 -8.09 -6.76
N HIS A 4 2.68 -7.31 -7.69
CA HIS A 4 2.06 -7.81 -8.92
C HIS A 4 3.03 -7.70 -10.09
N LEU A 5 3.49 -8.84 -10.61
CA LEU A 5 4.55 -8.92 -11.62
C LEU A 5 4.05 -8.75 -13.06
N ASP A 6 2.74 -8.79 -13.27
CA ASP A 6 2.12 -8.75 -14.60
C ASP A 6 1.57 -7.36 -14.96
N ALA A 7 1.01 -6.64 -13.98
CA ALA A 7 0.34 -5.37 -14.22
C ALA A 7 0.44 -4.43 -13.02
N GLY A 8 0.36 -3.12 -13.31
CA GLY A 8 0.21 -2.11 -12.28
C GLY A 8 -1.18 -2.16 -11.63
N GLU A 9 -1.29 -1.53 -10.47
CA GLU A 9 -2.54 -1.41 -9.73
C GLU A 9 -2.80 0.04 -9.34
N ALA A 10 -4.06 0.48 -9.46
CA ALA A 10 -4.51 1.76 -8.96
C ALA A 10 -5.65 1.60 -7.95
N LEU A 11 -5.57 2.35 -6.85
CA LEU A 11 -6.51 2.32 -5.73
C LEU A 11 -6.85 3.75 -5.30
N ILE A 12 -8.13 4.04 -5.10
CA ILE A 12 -8.62 5.29 -4.49
C ILE A 12 -9.84 4.99 -3.61
N SER A 13 -9.98 5.67 -2.48
CA SER A 13 -11.16 5.53 -1.62
C SER A 13 -12.40 6.02 -2.38
N LYS A 14 -13.53 5.32 -2.20
CA LYS A 14 -14.74 5.58 -2.99
C LYS A 14 -15.43 6.87 -2.53
N ASN A 15 -15.39 7.17 -1.23
CA ASN A 15 -16.06 8.34 -0.65
C ASN A 15 -15.08 9.33 0.02
N GLY A 16 -13.79 9.26 -0.31
CA GLY A 16 -12.80 10.22 0.18
C GLY A 16 -12.29 9.94 1.60
N GLU A 17 -12.33 8.68 2.03
CA GLU A 17 -11.81 8.30 3.35
C GLU A 17 -10.28 8.33 3.39
N PRO A 18 -9.67 8.88 4.47
CA PRO A 18 -8.23 8.96 4.61
C PRO A 18 -7.61 7.58 4.81
N SER A 19 -6.45 7.36 4.20
CA SER A 19 -5.81 6.05 4.10
C SER A 19 -4.29 6.17 4.06
N ILE A 20 -3.61 5.12 4.55
CA ILE A 20 -2.17 4.95 4.34
C ILE A 20 -1.95 3.88 3.27
N PHE A 21 -1.05 4.16 2.33
CA PHE A 21 -0.50 3.19 1.40
C PHE A 21 0.93 2.87 1.81
N LEU A 22 1.20 1.62 2.18
CA LEU A 22 2.55 1.15 2.49
C LEU A 22 3.15 0.52 1.24
N VAL A 23 4.24 1.07 0.73
CA VAL A 23 4.84 0.66 -0.55
C VAL A 23 6.36 0.53 -0.48
N ALA A 24 6.95 -0.31 -1.32
CA ALA A 24 8.40 -0.37 -1.55
C ALA A 24 8.72 -0.59 -3.04
N PRO A 25 9.93 -0.17 -3.50
CA PRO A 25 10.35 -0.35 -4.88
C PRO A 25 10.38 -1.83 -5.32
N PRO A 26 10.21 -2.14 -6.62
CA PRO A 26 10.39 -3.49 -7.13
C PRO A 26 11.79 -4.03 -6.85
N LYS A 27 11.87 -5.10 -6.06
CA LYS A 27 13.11 -5.74 -5.60
C LYS A 27 12.85 -7.19 -5.25
N GLU A 28 13.77 -8.10 -5.57
CA GLU A 28 13.61 -9.53 -5.27
C GLU A 28 13.60 -9.80 -3.75
N ASP A 29 14.50 -9.13 -3.02
CA ASP A 29 14.65 -9.26 -1.58
C ASP A 29 14.37 -7.91 -0.90
N VAL A 30 13.08 -7.59 -0.76
CA VAL A 30 12.61 -6.35 -0.11
C VAL A 30 12.84 -6.40 1.40
N LYS A 31 13.40 -5.34 1.96
CA LYS A 31 13.68 -5.20 3.39
C LYS A 31 12.70 -4.25 4.05
N ALA A 32 12.58 -4.36 5.37
CA ALA A 32 11.76 -3.46 6.17
C ALA A 32 12.06 -1.96 5.90
N GLU A 33 13.34 -1.62 5.70
CA GLU A 33 13.82 -0.26 5.41
C GLU A 33 13.50 0.25 3.99
N ASP A 34 13.15 -0.64 3.05
CA ASP A 34 12.74 -0.24 1.71
C ASP A 34 11.31 0.32 1.68
N PHE A 35 10.53 0.12 2.76
CA PHE A 35 9.13 0.54 2.84
C PHE A 35 8.95 1.99 3.26
N VAL A 36 8.06 2.68 2.54
CA VAL A 36 7.59 4.02 2.87
C VAL A 36 6.07 4.01 3.02
N ALA A 37 5.58 4.78 3.99
CA ALA A 37 4.16 5.02 4.19
C ALA A 37 3.75 6.33 3.53
N LEU A 38 2.78 6.26 2.63
CA LEU A 38 2.20 7.42 1.95
C LEU A 38 0.81 7.69 2.53
N TYR A 39 0.61 8.89 3.05
CA TYR A 39 -0.70 9.34 3.52
C TYR A 39 -1.51 9.93 2.35
N SER A 40 -2.79 9.58 2.31
CA SER A 40 -3.79 10.27 1.51
C SER A 40 -4.94 10.71 2.41
N ASP A 41 -5.38 11.96 2.22
CA ASP A 41 -6.59 12.51 2.81
C ASP A 41 -7.88 11.97 2.15
N GLY A 42 -7.75 11.07 1.17
CA GLY A 42 -8.85 10.50 0.39
C GLY A 42 -9.16 11.26 -0.90
N SER A 43 -8.62 12.47 -1.09
CA SER A 43 -8.78 13.23 -2.34
C SER A 43 -7.99 12.61 -3.51
N LYS A 44 -6.95 11.83 -3.19
CA LYS A 44 -6.06 11.19 -4.17
C LYS A 44 -5.87 9.70 -3.88
N GLY A 45 -5.84 8.93 -4.96
CA GLY A 45 -5.44 7.52 -4.91
C GLY A 45 -3.95 7.33 -5.12
N ILE A 46 -3.54 6.07 -5.14
CA ILE A 46 -2.21 5.64 -5.58
C ILE A 46 -2.32 4.89 -6.91
N SER A 47 -1.34 5.08 -7.78
CA SER A 47 -1.13 4.23 -8.95
C SER A 47 0.29 3.68 -8.92
N MET A 48 0.38 2.36 -8.89
CA MET A 48 1.62 1.61 -8.73
C MET A 48 1.93 0.90 -10.05
N LYS A 49 3.20 0.96 -10.45
CA LYS A 49 3.69 0.16 -11.58
C LYS A 49 3.80 -1.30 -11.14
N SER A 50 3.88 -2.21 -12.12
CA SER A 50 4.15 -3.62 -11.85
C SER A 50 5.45 -3.78 -11.03
N GLY A 51 5.44 -4.78 -10.14
CA GLY A 51 6.55 -5.13 -9.25
C GLY A 51 6.63 -4.31 -7.97
N VAL A 52 5.87 -3.22 -7.83
CA VAL A 52 5.86 -2.45 -6.57
C VAL A 52 5.27 -3.30 -5.46
N TRP A 53 6.04 -3.47 -4.38
CA TRP A 53 5.57 -4.13 -3.17
C TRP A 53 4.61 -3.23 -2.43
N HIS A 54 3.49 -3.77 -1.95
CA HIS A 54 2.51 -3.02 -1.19
C HIS A 54 1.68 -3.90 -0.26
N THR A 55 0.93 -3.26 0.63
CA THR A 55 -0.20 -3.88 1.33
C THR A 55 -1.52 -3.47 0.68
N THR A 56 -2.62 -4.09 1.10
CA THR A 56 -3.93 -3.42 0.96
C THR A 56 -3.89 -2.06 1.66
N PRO A 57 -4.69 -1.07 1.21
CA PRO A 57 -4.77 0.22 1.89
C PRO A 57 -5.10 0.04 3.38
N ILE A 58 -4.48 0.85 4.24
CA ILE A 58 -4.78 0.88 5.68
C ILE A 58 -5.71 2.08 5.92
N PRO A 59 -7.03 1.87 6.06
CA PRO A 59 -7.95 2.96 6.31
C PRO A 59 -7.70 3.58 7.70
N LEU A 60 -7.89 4.90 7.80
CA LEU A 60 -7.86 5.63 9.08
C LEU A 60 -9.26 5.92 9.64
N SER A 61 -10.30 5.48 8.93
CA SER A 61 -11.68 5.50 9.39
C SER A 61 -11.96 4.31 10.31
N GLU A 62 -12.82 4.51 11.31
CA GLU A 62 -13.35 3.42 12.14
C GLU A 62 -14.45 2.61 11.41
N GLN A 63 -14.92 3.10 10.27
CA GLN A 63 -15.94 2.45 9.45
C GLN A 63 -15.33 1.68 8.28
N GLU A 64 -16.10 0.75 7.71
CA GLU A 64 -15.71 0.05 6.49
C GLU A 64 -15.47 1.04 5.34
N VAL A 65 -14.31 0.93 4.69
CA VAL A 65 -13.92 1.78 3.56
C VAL A 65 -13.93 0.96 2.27
N VAL A 66 -14.63 1.46 1.26
CA VAL A 66 -14.69 0.85 -0.06
C VAL A 66 -13.68 1.53 -0.98
N TYR A 67 -12.87 0.76 -1.70
CA TYR A 67 -11.90 1.29 -2.66
C TYR A 67 -12.34 0.99 -4.10
N LYS A 68 -12.20 1.98 -4.97
CA LYS A 68 -12.19 1.75 -6.42
C LYS A 68 -10.82 1.20 -6.79
N ARG A 69 -10.81 0.08 -7.50
CA ARG A 69 -9.60 -0.64 -7.87
C ARG A 69 -9.55 -0.85 -9.38
N LYS A 70 -8.35 -0.69 -9.95
CA LYS A 70 -8.05 -1.10 -11.33
C LYS A 70 -6.75 -1.88 -11.33
N GLN A 71 -6.80 -3.13 -11.79
CA GLN A 71 -5.66 -4.03 -11.98
C GLN A 71 -5.79 -4.74 -13.33
N GLY A 72 -4.67 -5.24 -13.86
CA GLY A 72 -4.67 -6.19 -14.98
C GLY A 72 -5.41 -7.50 -14.66
N SER A 73 -5.67 -8.29 -15.70
CA SER A 73 -6.49 -9.51 -15.62
C SER A 73 -5.71 -10.77 -15.23
N ILE A 74 -4.39 -10.68 -15.07
CA ILE A 74 -3.52 -11.80 -14.72
C ILE A 74 -3.20 -11.70 -13.22
N TYR A 75 -3.17 -12.83 -12.53
CA TYR A 75 -2.86 -12.89 -11.10
C TYR A 75 -1.46 -13.45 -10.91
N ALA A 76 -0.43 -12.66 -11.25
CA ALA A 76 0.97 -13.01 -10.99
C ALA A 76 1.45 -12.24 -9.75
N THR A 77 1.23 -12.82 -8.56
CA THR A 77 1.58 -12.18 -7.29
C THR A 77 2.69 -12.95 -6.59
N ILE A 78 3.62 -12.22 -5.99
CA ILE A 78 4.57 -12.75 -5.01
C ILE A 78 4.28 -12.14 -3.64
N ASP A 79 4.43 -12.95 -2.59
CA ASP A 79 4.17 -12.53 -1.21
C ASP A 79 5.46 -12.52 -0.38
N CYS A 80 5.55 -11.55 0.51
CA CYS A 80 6.58 -11.44 1.54
C CYS A 80 5.91 -11.21 2.90
N LEU A 81 6.31 -11.98 3.91
CA LEU A 81 5.91 -11.79 5.30
C LEU A 81 7.14 -11.43 6.14
N LEU A 82 7.37 -10.12 6.35
CA LEU A 82 8.52 -9.60 7.09
C LEU A 82 8.68 -10.20 8.50
N LEU A 83 7.59 -10.54 9.18
CA LEU A 83 7.67 -11.21 10.48
C LEU A 83 8.32 -12.59 10.38
N LYS A 84 7.99 -13.36 9.35
CA LYS A 84 8.52 -14.71 9.14
C LYS A 84 9.93 -14.68 8.56
N GLU A 85 10.18 -13.75 7.65
CA GLU A 85 11.42 -13.70 6.86
C GLU A 85 12.52 -12.85 7.52
N GLN A 86 12.15 -11.87 8.34
CA GLN A 86 13.07 -10.88 8.92
C GLN A 86 12.81 -10.63 10.42
N ASN A 87 11.90 -11.36 11.06
CA ASN A 87 11.51 -11.18 12.48
C ASN A 87 11.21 -9.72 12.85
N THR A 88 10.57 -8.98 11.94
CA THR A 88 10.42 -7.52 12.02
C THR A 88 8.97 -7.08 11.87
N TYR A 89 8.59 -6.04 12.65
CA TYR A 89 7.35 -5.29 12.50
C TYR A 89 7.65 -3.88 11.96
N LEU A 90 6.76 -3.37 11.11
CA LEU A 90 6.80 -1.99 10.64
C LEU A 90 5.93 -1.11 11.54
N LYS A 91 6.52 -0.05 12.09
CA LYS A 91 5.79 1.00 12.79
C LYS A 91 5.59 2.18 11.84
N ILE A 92 4.34 2.55 11.61
CA ILE A 92 4.01 3.76 10.84
C ILE A 92 3.65 4.87 11.84
N PRO A 93 4.51 5.85 12.07
CA PRO A 93 4.18 6.97 12.94
C PRO A 93 3.18 7.88 12.23
N LEU A 94 1.94 7.89 12.69
CA LEU A 94 0.94 8.83 12.22
C LEU A 94 1.15 10.17 12.92
N ARG A 95 1.33 11.22 12.12
CA ARG A 95 1.23 12.60 12.58
C ARG A 95 -0.12 13.12 12.10
N GLN A 96 -0.80 13.89 12.94
CA GLN A 96 -1.93 14.68 12.44
C GLN A 96 -1.40 15.58 11.31
N PRO A 97 -2.10 15.67 10.17
CA PRO A 97 -1.74 16.64 9.14
C PRO A 97 -1.72 18.04 9.78
N GLU A 98 -0.70 18.83 9.49
CA GLU A 98 -0.65 20.23 9.90
C GLU A 98 -1.74 20.99 9.11
N ASP A 99 -2.54 21.81 9.79
CA ASP A 99 -3.54 22.66 9.13
C ASP A 99 -2.83 23.59 8.14
N SER A 100 -3.12 23.43 6.84
CA SER A 100 -2.57 24.24 5.74
C SER A 100 -3.32 25.54 5.54
#